data_AF-A0A2G2GF92-F1
#
_entry.id   AF-A0A2G2GF92-F1
#
_cell.length_a   1.000
_cell.length_b   1.000
_cell.length_c   1.000
_cell.angle_alpha   90.00
_cell.angle_beta   90.00
_cell.angle_gamma   90.00
#
_symmetry.space_group_name_H-M   'P 1'
#
loop_
_entity.id
_entity.type
_entity.pdbx_description
1 polymer ?
#
loop_
_entity_poly.entity_id
_entity_poly.type
_entity_poly.pdbx_seq_one_letter_code
_entity_poly.pdbx_strand_id
1 'polypeptide(L)'
;MKWLNLFFNPRGCIENRQFGIGSLILILIVLVMSLLWYYFVTQDVETRNFILINTLFNVRLCLIYPFFCVLVKRLHASGKSGVWAVLIILLFLVLSFVAQSSITAYYMLDEGYVDEVQKIVKYYKDENIERDVLMEQLWHHRRQMLDRTYLPVICVYLLFLSIGCAAVSRMKIKLQNNKYNANYLKAFD
;
A
#
# COMPACT_ATOMS: atom_id res chain seq x y z
N MET A 1 -18.42 -15.47 -14.08
CA MET A 1 -17.00 -15.08 -14.21
C MET A 1 -16.12 -16.16 -13.60
N LYS A 2 -15.19 -16.77 -14.35
CA LYS A 2 -14.29 -17.82 -13.82
C LYS A 2 -13.12 -17.16 -13.06
N TRP A 3 -13.33 -16.77 -11.81
CA TRP A 3 -12.32 -16.15 -10.94
C TRP A 3 -11.07 -17.02 -10.73
N LEU A 4 -11.24 -18.35 -10.75
CA LEU A 4 -10.15 -19.33 -10.74
C LEU A 4 -9.16 -19.14 -11.90
N ASN A 5 -9.59 -18.62 -13.05
CA ASN A 5 -8.69 -18.36 -14.16
C ASN A 5 -7.78 -17.14 -13.94
N LEU A 6 -8.11 -16.24 -13.02
CA LEU A 6 -7.26 -15.09 -12.76
C LEU A 6 -5.99 -15.52 -12.01
N PHE A 7 -6.16 -16.22 -10.89
CA PHE A 7 -5.06 -16.65 -10.03
C PHE A 7 -4.44 -17.98 -10.48
N PHE A 8 -5.26 -18.96 -10.87
CA PHE A 8 -4.81 -20.35 -11.06
C PHE A 8 -4.78 -20.83 -12.52
N ASN A 9 -5.02 -19.99 -13.52
CA ASN A 9 -4.89 -20.43 -14.92
C ASN A 9 -3.43 -20.83 -15.23
N PRO A 10 -3.15 -22.11 -15.55
CA PRO A 10 -1.80 -22.60 -15.84
C PRO A 10 -1.29 -22.16 -17.21
N ARG A 11 -2.16 -21.61 -18.09
CA ARG A 11 -1.76 -21.04 -19.39
C ARG A 11 -0.99 -19.72 -19.28
N GLY A 12 -0.78 -19.21 -18.06
CA GLY A 12 0.09 -18.06 -17.78
C GLY A 12 -0.38 -16.71 -18.35
N CYS A 13 -1.52 -16.64 -19.02
CA CYS A 13 -1.98 -15.46 -19.76
C CYS A 13 -3.24 -14.86 -19.11
N ILE A 14 -3.18 -13.57 -18.78
CA ILE A 14 -4.30 -12.79 -18.22
C ILE A 14 -4.71 -11.74 -19.24
N GLU A 15 -6.00 -11.71 -19.59
CA GLU A 15 -6.58 -10.69 -20.47
C GLU A 15 -6.62 -9.30 -19.81
N ASN A 16 -6.61 -8.21 -20.59
CA ASN A 16 -6.59 -6.83 -20.05
C ASN A 16 -7.78 -6.56 -19.11
N ARG A 17 -8.99 -7.00 -19.50
CA ARG A 17 -10.21 -6.80 -18.71
C ARG A 17 -10.16 -7.58 -17.39
N GLN A 18 -9.67 -8.83 -17.43
CA GLN A 18 -9.55 -9.68 -16.25
C GLN A 18 -8.50 -9.13 -15.28
N PHE A 19 -7.35 -8.69 -15.80
CA PHE A 19 -6.31 -8.03 -15.02
C PHE A 19 -6.84 -6.75 -14.37
N GLY A 20 -7.51 -5.89 -15.12
CA GLY A 20 -8.06 -4.62 -14.61
C GLY A 20 -9.04 -4.83 -13.44
N ILE A 21 -10.01 -5.73 -13.60
CA ILE A 21 -10.98 -6.06 -12.53
C ILE A 21 -10.26 -6.64 -11.30
N GLY A 22 -9.32 -7.56 -11.51
CA GLY A 22 -8.54 -8.17 -10.43
C GLY A 22 -7.69 -7.15 -9.66
N SER A 23 -6.98 -6.29 -10.38
CA SER A 23 -6.18 -5.22 -9.77
C SER A 23 -7.04 -4.21 -9.01
N LEU A 24 -8.23 -3.88 -9.54
CA LEU A 24 -9.15 -2.95 -8.89
C LEU A 24 -9.68 -3.51 -7.56
N ILE A 25 -10.04 -4.79 -7.53
CA ILE A 25 -10.47 -5.46 -6.31
C ILE A 25 -9.34 -5.49 -5.28
N LEU A 26 -8.11 -5.82 -5.69
CA LEU A 26 -6.96 -5.81 -4.79
C LEU A 26 -6.67 -4.42 -4.24
N ILE A 27 -6.71 -3.38 -5.07
CA ILE A 27 -6.54 -1.98 -4.63
C ILE A 27 -7.65 -1.59 -3.64
N LEU A 28 -8.90 -1.99 -3.90
CA LEU A 28 -10.02 -1.71 -3.00
C LEU A 28 -9.85 -2.40 -1.64
N ILE A 29 -9.42 -3.66 -1.63
CA ILE A 29 -9.13 -4.39 -0.37
C ILE A 29 -8.00 -3.69 0.39
N VAL A 30 -6.92 -3.30 -0.30
CA VAL A 30 -5.80 -2.57 0.31
C VAL A 30 -6.24 -1.21 0.86
N LEU A 31 -7.11 -0.49 0.15
CA LEU A 31 -7.72 0.76 0.62
C LEU A 31 -8.48 0.53 1.94
N VAL A 32 -9.41 -0.43 1.96
CA VAL A 32 -10.22 -0.74 3.14
C VAL A 32 -9.34 -1.11 4.33
N MET A 33 -8.33 -1.96 4.12
CA MET A 33 -7.40 -2.35 5.18
C MET A 33 -6.53 -1.18 5.66
N SER A 34 -6.17 -0.26 4.77
CA SER A 34 -5.41 0.96 5.13
C SER A 34 -6.25 1.93 5.96
N LEU A 35 -7.53 2.10 5.61
CA LEU A 35 -8.48 2.94 6.35
C LEU A 35 -8.80 2.34 7.73
N LEU A 36 -9.02 1.02 7.81
CA LEU A 36 -9.21 0.33 9.08
C LEU A 36 -8.00 0.51 9.99
N TRP A 37 -6.79 0.28 9.47
CA TRP A 37 -5.57 0.48 10.25
C TRP A 37 -5.45 1.92 10.75
N TYR A 38 -5.71 2.91 9.90
CA TYR A 38 -5.69 4.33 10.28
C TYR A 38 -6.75 4.67 11.35
N TYR A 39 -7.96 4.13 11.24
CA TYR A 39 -9.01 4.29 12.25
C TYR A 39 -8.56 3.75 13.62
N PHE A 40 -7.95 2.57 13.68
CA PHE A 40 -7.48 2.00 14.95
C PHE A 40 -6.24 2.70 15.51
N VAL A 41 -5.37 3.24 14.66
CA VAL A 41 -4.21 4.03 15.10
C VAL A 41 -4.63 5.36 15.73
N THR A 42 -5.71 5.96 15.21
CA THR A 42 -6.26 7.25 15.66
C THR A 42 -7.16 7.16 16.88
N GLN A 43 -7.47 5.95 17.37
CA GLN A 43 -8.24 5.78 18.62
C GLN A 43 -7.47 6.26 19.86
N ASP A 44 -8.24 6.59 20.90
CA ASP A 44 -7.78 6.95 22.25
C ASP A 44 -6.84 5.91 22.85
N VAL A 45 -5.99 6.37 23.78
CA VAL A 45 -4.97 5.53 24.42
C VAL A 45 -5.58 4.35 25.16
N GLU A 46 -6.76 4.54 25.75
CA GLU A 46 -7.44 3.54 26.57
C GLU A 46 -8.10 2.44 25.73
N THR A 47 -8.61 2.78 24.54
CA THR A 47 -9.27 1.82 23.64
C THR A 47 -8.31 1.21 22.61
N ARG A 48 -7.10 1.76 22.50
CA ARG A 48 -6.10 1.34 21.52
C ARG A 48 -5.63 -0.08 21.77
N ASN A 49 -6.11 -0.98 20.91
CA ASN A 49 -5.66 -2.36 20.88
C ASN A 49 -4.40 -2.51 20.01
N PHE A 50 -3.22 -2.50 20.64
CA PHE A 50 -1.93 -2.67 19.96
C PHE A 50 -1.81 -3.98 19.17
N ILE A 51 -2.44 -5.07 19.65
CA ILE A 51 -2.43 -6.36 18.95
C ILE A 51 -3.19 -6.22 17.63
N LEU A 52 -4.34 -5.55 17.64
CA LEU A 52 -5.16 -5.34 16.46
C LEU A 52 -4.45 -4.46 15.42
N ILE A 53 -3.83 -3.35 15.85
CA ILE A 53 -3.05 -2.46 14.97
C ILE A 53 -1.93 -3.24 14.26
N ASN A 54 -1.15 -4.02 14.99
CA ASN A 54 -0.08 -4.84 14.42
C ASN A 54 -0.61 -5.92 13.50
N THR A 55 -1.74 -6.55 13.85
CA THR A 55 -2.39 -7.56 13.01
C THR A 55 -2.83 -6.95 11.68
N LEU A 56 -3.50 -5.79 11.70
CA LEU A 56 -3.91 -5.09 10.48
C LEU A 56 -2.71 -4.67 9.62
N PHE A 57 -1.61 -4.25 10.25
CA PHE A 57 -0.36 -3.96 9.53
C PHE A 57 0.19 -5.21 8.81
N ASN A 58 0.25 -6.35 9.52
CA ASN A 58 0.69 -7.62 8.94
C ASN A 58 -0.22 -8.11 7.80
N VAL A 59 -1.54 -7.98 7.94
CA VAL A 59 -2.50 -8.31 6.88
C VAL A 59 -2.24 -7.46 5.63
N ARG A 60 -1.94 -6.15 5.79
CA ARG A 60 -1.56 -5.29 4.65
C ARG A 60 -0.28 -5.77 3.97
N LEU A 61 0.73 -6.20 4.72
CA LEU A 61 1.95 -6.77 4.15
C LEU A 61 1.66 -8.08 3.39
N CYS A 62 0.81 -8.95 3.91
CA CYS A 62 0.41 -10.18 3.23
C CYS A 62 -0.30 -9.91 1.89
N LEU A 63 -1.06 -8.81 1.79
CA LEU A 63 -1.78 -8.43 0.55
C LEU A 63 -0.86 -7.90 -0.56
N ILE A 64 0.39 -7.57 -0.25
CA ILE A 64 1.40 -7.20 -1.25
C ILE A 64 1.75 -8.41 -2.14
N TYR A 65 1.79 -9.62 -1.57
CA TYR A 65 2.11 -10.84 -2.30
C TYR A 65 1.15 -11.15 -3.48
N PRO A 66 -0.17 -11.27 -3.28
CA PRO A 66 -1.10 -11.55 -4.39
C PRO A 66 -1.09 -10.43 -5.45
N PHE A 67 -0.81 -9.19 -5.05
CA PHE A 67 -0.65 -8.07 -5.98
C PHE A 67 0.56 -8.28 -6.92
N PHE A 68 1.72 -8.67 -6.36
CA PHE A 68 2.89 -8.98 -7.17
C PHE A 68 2.69 -10.20 -8.08
N CYS A 69 2.02 -11.25 -7.60
CA CYS A 69 1.72 -12.42 -8.44
C CYS A 69 0.94 -12.03 -9.71
N VAL A 70 -0.07 -11.16 -9.57
CA VAL A 70 -0.91 -10.70 -10.70
C VAL A 70 -0.10 -9.80 -11.65
N LEU A 71 0.76 -8.91 -11.12
CA LEU A 71 1.67 -8.07 -11.91
C LEU A 71 2.67 -8.90 -12.73
N VAL A 72 3.37 -9.82 -12.09
CA VAL A 72 4.38 -10.69 -12.73
C VAL A 72 3.74 -11.53 -13.83
N LYS A 73 2.58 -12.14 -13.54
CA LYS A 73 1.86 -12.97 -14.50
C LYS A 73 1.43 -12.17 -15.73
N ARG A 74 1.05 -10.90 -15.54
CA ARG A 74 0.70 -9.99 -16.63
C ARG A 74 1.91 -9.52 -17.44
N LEU A 75 3.04 -9.27 -16.79
CA LEU A 75 4.31 -8.96 -17.47
C LEU A 75 4.82 -10.15 -18.30
N HIS A 76 4.67 -11.36 -17.77
CA HIS A 76 4.98 -12.58 -18.50
C HIS A 76 4.09 -12.72 -19.75
N ALA A 77 2.77 -12.46 -19.61
CA ALA A 77 1.84 -12.48 -20.73
C ALA A 77 2.14 -11.42 -21.82
N SER A 78 2.80 -10.31 -21.48
CA SER A 78 3.26 -9.31 -22.47
C SER A 78 4.62 -9.67 -23.09
N GLY A 79 5.22 -10.81 -22.72
CA GLY A 79 6.52 -11.27 -23.22
C GLY A 79 7.69 -10.47 -22.67
N LYS A 80 7.51 -9.78 -21.53
CA LYS A 80 8.56 -9.05 -20.84
C LYS A 80 9.26 -9.96 -19.82
N SER A 81 10.57 -9.79 -19.68
CA SER A 81 11.36 -10.56 -18.70
C SER A 81 10.96 -10.22 -17.26
N GLY A 82 11.20 -11.15 -16.33
CA GLY A 82 10.96 -10.95 -14.89
C GLY A 82 11.72 -9.76 -14.30
N VAL A 83 12.79 -9.29 -14.95
CA VAL A 83 13.54 -8.07 -14.58
C VAL A 83 12.63 -6.84 -14.53
N TRP A 84 11.63 -6.76 -15.42
CA TRP A 84 10.66 -5.66 -15.39
C TRP A 84 9.80 -5.66 -14.13
N ALA A 85 9.48 -6.83 -13.57
CA ALA A 85 8.76 -6.92 -12.32
C ALA A 85 9.62 -6.42 -11.15
N VAL A 86 10.90 -6.81 -11.14
CA VAL A 86 11.87 -6.34 -10.13
C VAL A 86 12.06 -4.83 -10.21
N LEU A 87 12.18 -4.26 -11.42
CA LEU A 87 12.27 -2.80 -11.60
C LEU A 87 11.03 -2.06 -11.11
N ILE A 88 9.83 -2.60 -11.35
CA ILE A 88 8.58 -2.02 -10.86
C ILE A 88 8.53 -2.08 -9.32
N ILE A 89 8.95 -3.18 -8.72
CA ILE A 89 9.06 -3.33 -7.25
C ILE A 89 10.06 -2.32 -6.67
N LEU A 90 11.24 -2.23 -7.28
CA LEU A 90 12.30 -1.33 -6.84
C LEU A 90 11.84 0.14 -6.94
N LEU A 91 11.24 0.51 -8.07
CA LEU A 91 10.67 1.84 -8.28
C LEU A 91 9.61 2.15 -7.21
N PHE A 92 8.75 1.18 -6.90
CA PHE A 92 7.73 1.33 -5.88
C PHE A 92 8.31 1.53 -4.47
N LEU A 93 9.36 0.78 -4.10
CA LEU A 93 10.06 0.95 -2.83
C LEU A 93 10.73 2.32 -2.72
N VAL A 94 11.44 2.75 -3.78
CA VAL A 94 12.09 4.06 -3.81
C VAL A 94 11.07 5.19 -3.69
N LEU A 95 9.97 5.13 -4.45
CA LEU A 95 8.91 6.14 -4.39
C LEU A 95 8.22 6.18 -3.03
N SER A 96 7.98 5.01 -2.41
CA SER A 96 7.42 4.93 -1.06
C SER A 96 8.34 5.57 -0.02
N PHE A 97 9.65 5.31 -0.12
CA PHE A 97 10.66 5.90 0.75
C PHE A 97 10.74 7.42 0.58
N VAL A 98 10.77 7.92 -0.67
CA VAL A 98 10.80 9.37 -0.96
C VAL A 98 9.53 10.05 -0.45
N ALA A 99 8.36 9.46 -0.68
CA ALA A 99 7.10 10.00 -0.18
C ALA A 99 7.11 10.11 1.35
N GLN A 100 7.48 9.03 2.05
CA GLN A 100 7.57 9.05 3.52
C GLN A 100 8.59 10.08 4.01
N SER A 101 9.76 10.16 3.38
CA SER A 101 10.83 11.09 3.78
C SER A 101 10.44 12.54 3.55
N SER A 102 9.78 12.86 2.43
CA SER A 102 9.30 14.22 2.14
C SER A 102 8.24 14.70 3.14
N ILE A 103 7.36 13.79 3.55
CA ILE A 103 6.30 14.07 4.54
C ILE A 103 6.93 14.26 5.91
N THR A 104 7.84 13.37 6.32
CA THR A 104 8.58 13.52 7.58
C THR A 104 9.42 14.81 7.61
N ALA A 105 10.11 15.16 6.51
CA ALA A 105 10.88 16.39 6.43
C ALA A 105 9.99 17.64 6.50
N TYR A 106 8.82 17.63 5.83
CA TYR A 106 7.84 18.71 5.91
C TYR A 106 7.39 18.95 7.37
N TYR A 107 7.17 17.89 8.15
CA TYR A 107 6.78 18.02 9.55
C TYR A 107 7.93 18.29 10.52
N MET A 108 9.16 17.85 10.23
CA MET A 108 10.33 18.18 11.04
C MET A 108 10.76 19.65 10.88
N LEU A 109 10.49 20.26 9.72
CA LEU A 109 10.76 21.67 9.45
C LEU A 109 9.69 22.62 10.02
N ASP A 110 8.56 22.09 10.49
CA ASP A 110 7.57 22.85 11.25
C ASP A 110 8.06 23.00 12.71
N GLU A 111 9.15 23.77 12.90
CA GLU A 111 9.87 23.93 14.17
C GLU A 111 8.98 24.45 15.33
N GLY A 112 7.84 25.10 15.03
CA GLY A 112 6.92 25.57 16.05
C GLY A 112 6.32 24.47 16.93
N TYR A 113 6.27 23.23 16.43
CA TYR A 113 5.48 22.15 17.02
C TYR A 113 6.17 21.41 18.19
N VAL A 114 7.45 21.06 18.05
CA VAL A 114 8.19 20.35 19.11
C VAL A 114 8.31 21.24 20.36
N ASP A 115 8.51 22.55 20.13
CA ASP A 115 8.56 23.56 21.17
C ASP A 115 7.19 23.81 21.83
N GLU A 116 6.09 23.76 21.07
CA GLU A 116 4.73 23.95 21.60
C GLU A 116 4.29 22.74 22.46
N VAL A 117 4.54 21.51 22.01
CA VAL A 117 4.27 20.31 22.81
C VAL A 117 5.17 20.26 24.05
N GLN A 118 6.46 20.62 23.94
CA GLN A 118 7.33 20.71 25.11
C GLN A 118 6.88 21.80 26.09
N LYS A 119 6.41 22.95 25.60
CA LYS A 119 5.83 24.00 26.44
C LYS A 119 4.59 23.54 27.17
N ILE A 120 3.66 22.87 26.49
CA ILE A 120 2.45 22.31 27.10
C ILE A 120 2.86 21.29 28.17
N VAL A 121 3.70 20.31 27.83
CA VAL A 121 4.14 19.29 28.80
C VAL A 121 4.84 19.92 30.02
N LYS A 122 5.64 20.97 29.82
CA LYS A 122 6.35 21.66 30.90
C LYS A 122 5.42 22.51 31.77
N TYR A 123 4.50 23.25 31.17
CA TYR A 123 3.49 24.05 31.86
C TYR A 123 2.62 23.18 32.79
N TYR A 124 2.13 22.05 32.29
CA TYR A 124 1.29 21.14 33.08
C TYR A 124 2.07 20.33 34.12
N LYS A 125 3.38 20.10 33.92
CA LYS A 125 4.26 19.47 34.90
C LYS A 125 4.54 20.38 36.10
N ASP A 126 4.61 21.69 35.88
CA ASP A 126 4.89 22.68 36.92
C ASP A 126 3.62 23.09 37.70
N GLU A 127 2.43 23.10 37.08
CA GLU A 127 1.16 23.47 37.75
C GLU A 127 0.42 22.32 38.46
N ASN A 128 0.95 21.08 38.42
CA ASN A 128 0.36 19.93 39.13
C ASN A 128 -1.14 19.68 38.78
N ILE A 129 -1.52 20.00 37.55
CA ILE A 129 -2.90 19.91 37.04
C ILE A 129 -3.31 18.44 36.82
N GLU A 130 -4.61 18.15 36.98
CA GLU A 130 -5.21 16.84 36.68
C GLU A 130 -4.75 16.29 35.32
N ARG A 131 -4.23 15.06 35.36
CA ARG A 131 -3.68 14.35 34.19
C ARG A 131 -4.68 14.23 33.03
N ASP A 132 -5.96 14.26 33.34
CA ASP A 132 -7.04 13.97 32.40
C ASP A 132 -7.19 15.09 31.36
N VAL A 133 -7.09 16.36 31.79
CA VAL A 133 -7.13 17.54 30.91
C VAL A 133 -5.90 17.59 29.98
N LEU A 134 -4.73 17.22 30.50
CA LEU A 134 -3.49 17.16 29.71
C LEU A 134 -3.59 16.08 28.62
N MET A 135 -4.13 14.91 28.96
CA MET A 135 -4.28 13.80 28.01
C MET A 135 -5.25 14.13 26.89
N GLU A 136 -6.35 14.82 27.18
CA GLU A 136 -7.35 15.21 26.18
C GLU A 136 -6.76 16.20 25.15
N GLN A 137 -6.04 17.23 25.61
CA GLN A 137 -5.38 18.18 24.71
C GLN A 137 -4.28 17.52 23.87
N LEU A 138 -3.43 16.69 24.49
CA LEU A 138 -2.40 15.94 23.78
C LEU A 138 -2.99 15.00 22.73
N TRP A 139 -4.15 14.39 23.02
CA TRP A 139 -4.82 13.51 22.08
C TRP A 139 -5.38 14.28 20.87
N HIS A 140 -6.08 15.39 21.10
CA HIS A 140 -6.58 16.24 20.01
C HIS A 140 -5.45 16.69 19.08
N HIS A 141 -4.33 17.11 19.67
CA HIS A 141 -3.17 17.57 18.93
C HIS A 141 -2.49 16.42 18.17
N ARG A 142 -2.35 15.24 18.79
CA ARG A 142 -1.84 14.03 18.13
C ARG A 142 -2.69 13.59 16.95
N ARG A 143 -4.02 13.67 17.07
CA ARG A 143 -4.95 13.29 16.00
C ARG A 143 -4.74 14.16 14.76
N GLN A 144 -4.62 15.47 14.94
CA GLN A 144 -4.29 16.38 13.84
C GLN A 144 -2.97 16.01 13.14
N MET A 145 -1.96 15.57 13.89
CA MET A 145 -0.69 15.10 13.32
C MET A 145 -0.85 13.81 12.54
N LEU A 146 -1.62 12.85 13.05
CA LEU A 146 -1.89 11.60 12.37
C LEU A 146 -2.61 11.84 11.05
N ASP A 147 -3.59 12.73 11.04
CA ASP A 147 -4.36 13.08 9.84
C ASP A 147 -3.48 13.75 8.80
N ARG A 148 -2.64 14.68 9.23
CA ARG A 148 -1.68 15.36 8.36
C ARG A 148 -0.61 14.41 7.82
N THR A 149 -0.12 13.48 8.63
CA THR A 149 0.99 12.60 8.23
C THR A 149 0.53 11.39 7.42
N TYR A 150 -0.46 10.64 7.91
CA TYR A 150 -0.77 9.31 7.35
C TYR A 150 -1.76 9.36 6.20
N LEU A 151 -2.69 10.32 6.19
CA LEU A 151 -3.67 10.46 5.10
C LEU A 151 -2.99 10.70 3.73
N PRO A 152 -2.04 11.65 3.58
CA PRO A 152 -1.35 11.83 2.31
C PRO A 152 -0.47 10.63 1.94
N VAL A 153 0.18 9.95 2.90
CA VAL A 153 0.93 8.71 2.62
C VAL A 153 0.02 7.65 2.00
N ILE A 154 -1.16 7.43 2.58
CA ILE A 154 -2.15 6.47 2.06
C ILE A 154 -2.58 6.87 0.64
N CYS A 155 -2.90 8.15 0.41
CA CYS A 155 -3.29 8.65 -0.91
C CYS A 155 -2.20 8.46 -1.96
N VAL A 156 -0.96 8.82 -1.63
CA VAL A 156 0.20 8.67 -2.53
C VAL A 156 0.43 7.20 -2.87
N TYR A 157 0.35 6.32 -1.88
CA TYR A 157 0.48 4.87 -2.08
C TYR A 157 -0.58 4.31 -3.04
N LEU A 158 -1.84 4.73 -2.88
CA LEU A 158 -2.95 4.30 -3.74
C LEU A 158 -2.83 4.85 -5.16
N LEU A 159 -2.40 6.11 -5.30
CA LEU A 159 -2.12 6.71 -6.61
C LEU A 159 -1.05 5.90 -7.33
N PHE A 160 0.04 5.54 -6.66
CA PHE A 160 1.09 4.72 -7.27
C PHE A 160 0.62 3.33 -7.68
N LEU A 161 -0.14 2.64 -6.83
CA LEU A 161 -0.73 1.34 -7.21
C LEU A 161 -1.64 1.46 -8.43
N SER A 162 -2.48 2.50 -8.49
CA SER A 162 -3.40 2.73 -9.61
C SER A 162 -2.65 3.05 -10.92
N ILE A 163 -1.61 3.88 -10.87
CA ILE A 163 -0.78 4.22 -12.03
C ILE A 163 -0.01 2.99 -12.51
N GLY A 164 0.57 2.21 -11.60
CA GLY A 164 1.27 0.97 -11.93
C GLY A 164 0.35 -0.05 -12.62
N CYS A 165 -0.86 -0.26 -12.09
CA CYS A 165 -1.85 -1.11 -12.72
C CYS A 165 -2.34 -0.56 -14.07
N ALA A 166 -2.51 0.76 -14.21
CA ALA A 166 -2.87 1.38 -15.47
C ALA A 166 -1.77 1.21 -16.53
N ALA A 167 -0.50 1.35 -16.16
CA ALA A 167 0.63 1.15 -17.07
C ALA A 167 0.71 -0.30 -17.57
N VAL A 168 0.55 -1.27 -16.66
CA VAL A 168 0.63 -2.70 -16.98
C VAL A 168 -0.61 -3.22 -17.73
N SER A 169 -1.78 -2.63 -17.49
CA SER A 169 -3.01 -2.98 -18.22
C SER A 169 -2.95 -2.54 -19.70
N ARG A 170 -2.24 -1.45 -20.01
CA ARG A 170 -2.04 -0.95 -21.39
C ARG A 170 -1.02 -1.75 -22.21
N MET A 171 -0.23 -2.62 -21.59
CA MET A 171 0.72 -3.45 -22.32
C MET A 171 -0.01 -4.43 -23.25
N LYS A 172 0.39 -4.48 -24.52
CA LYS A 172 -0.13 -5.45 -25.48
C LYS A 172 0.30 -6.86 -25.08
N ILE A 173 -0.64 -7.81 -25.12
CA ILE A 173 -0.33 -9.22 -24.94
C ILE A 173 0.46 -9.67 -26.17
N LYS A 174 1.70 -10.11 -25.95
CA LYS A 174 2.49 -10.73 -27.01
C LYS A 174 2.13 -12.21 -26.94
N LEU A 175 1.11 -12.62 -27.70
CA LEU A 175 0.74 -14.02 -27.80
C LEU A 175 2.00 -14.82 -28.19
N GLN A 176 2.58 -15.57 -27.26
CA GLN A 176 3.63 -16.56 -27.55
C GLN A 176 3.09 -17.77 -28.35
N ASN A 177 2.00 -17.56 -29.10
CA ASN A 177 1.23 -18.60 -29.79
C ASN A 177 1.99 -19.34 -30.89
N ASN A 178 3.20 -18.94 -31.26
CA ASN A 178 3.90 -19.56 -32.39
C ASN A 178 5.13 -20.41 -32.07
N LYS A 179 5.64 -20.40 -30.82
CA LYS A 179 6.80 -21.24 -30.47
C LYS A 179 6.47 -22.41 -29.55
N TYR A 180 5.57 -22.23 -28.58
CA TYR A 180 5.21 -23.31 -27.68
C TYR A 180 4.26 -24.33 -28.33
N ASN A 181 3.23 -23.91 -29.07
CA ASN A 181 2.33 -24.85 -29.77
C ASN A 181 3.06 -25.70 -30.82
N ALA A 182 4.05 -25.16 -31.53
CA ALA A 182 4.81 -25.91 -32.53
C ALA A 182 5.71 -26.99 -31.90
N ASN A 183 6.21 -26.77 -30.68
CA ASN A 183 7.04 -27.75 -29.99
C ASN A 183 6.23 -28.78 -29.19
N TYR A 184 5.05 -28.40 -28.68
CA TYR A 184 4.15 -29.37 -28.06
C TYR A 184 3.55 -30.34 -29.08
N LEU A 185 3.24 -29.89 -30.29
CA LEU A 185 2.76 -30.79 -31.36
C LEU A 185 3.89 -31.70 -31.87
N LYS A 186 5.14 -31.22 -31.94
CA LYS A 186 6.32 -32.03 -32.31
C LYS A 186 6.78 -33.04 -31.25
N ALA A 187 6.26 -32.96 -30.02
CA ALA A 187 6.59 -33.92 -28.97
C ALA A 187 5.64 -35.14 -28.97
N PHE A 188 4.61 -35.12 -29.83
CA PHE A 188 3.62 -36.18 -30.00
C PHE A 188 3.56 -36.75 -31.44
N ASP A 189 4.49 -36.33 -32.30
CA ASP A 189 4.82 -36.97 -33.59
C ASP A 189 6.17 -37.68 -33.47
#